data_AF-A0A958UJI8-F1
#
_entry.id   AF-A0A958UJI8-F1
#
_cell.length_a   1.000
_cell.length_b   1.000
_cell.length_c   1.000
_cell.angle_alpha   90.00
_cell.angle_beta   90.00
_cell.angle_gamma   90.00
#
_symmetry.space_group_name_H-M   'P 1'
#
loop_
_entity.id
_entity.type
_entity.pdbx_description
1 polymer ?
#
loop_
_entity_poly.entity_id
_entity_poly.type
_entity_poly.pdbx_seq_one_letter_code
_entity_poly.pdbx_strand_id
1 'polypeptide(L)'
;MKTPNILFLISACLFFTFSVKAQEENDEQKRDRVEKNTKPFNMNYFSKAENSFYVLEANVANNKIVIDSTATILVVPGKLPYPSGNFKVSVLDNQGEKLTEYFIQDPLIARSCDGESNNLSPLETGRISIVLPKNNAIATLIFTRDKERVDTVDISDLIERTQRDPNNGGQ
;
A
#
# COMPACT_ATOMS: atom_id res chain seq x y z
N MET A 1 55.54 -32.76 -18.95
CA MET A 1 54.26 -32.08 -18.63
C MET A 1 53.44 -32.05 -19.91
N LYS A 2 52.29 -32.74 -19.94
CA LYS A 2 51.39 -32.77 -21.09
C LYS A 2 50.23 -31.82 -20.80
N THR A 3 50.22 -30.65 -21.43
CA THR A 3 49.03 -29.82 -21.58
C THR A 3 48.19 -30.36 -22.72
N PRO A 4 47.06 -30.99 -22.41
CA PRO A 4 45.84 -30.57 -23.10
C PRO A 4 44.66 -30.54 -22.12
N ASN A 5 43.80 -29.52 -22.24
CA ASN A 5 42.36 -29.56 -21.93
C ASN A 5 41.69 -28.18 -21.83
N ILE A 6 42.40 -27.08 -22.14
CA ILE A 6 41.77 -25.76 -22.15
C ILE A 6 40.77 -25.62 -23.32
N LEU A 7 41.04 -26.25 -24.47
CA LEU A 7 40.13 -26.16 -25.63
C LEU A 7 38.80 -26.91 -25.42
N PHE A 8 38.79 -27.99 -24.63
CA PHE A 8 37.58 -28.77 -24.36
C PHE A 8 36.64 -28.05 -23.37
N LEU A 9 37.21 -27.33 -22.40
CA LEU A 9 36.47 -26.50 -21.45
C LEU A 9 35.76 -25.31 -22.11
N ILE A 10 36.39 -24.68 -23.10
CA ILE A 10 35.81 -23.54 -23.82
C ILE A 10 34.64 -23.99 -24.71
N SER A 11 34.75 -25.16 -25.35
CA SER A 11 33.67 -25.74 -26.15
C SER A 11 32.45 -26.10 -25.29
N ALA A 12 32.65 -26.68 -24.10
CA ALA A 12 31.55 -27.03 -23.20
C ALA A 12 30.79 -25.80 -22.67
N CYS A 13 31.46 -24.68 -22.38
CA CYS A 13 30.80 -23.44 -21.97
C CYS A 13 29.99 -22.79 -23.10
N LEU A 14 30.43 -22.91 -24.36
CA LEU A 14 29.71 -22.37 -25.51
C LEU A 14 28.45 -23.16 -25.87
N PHE A 15 28.33 -24.43 -25.49
CA PHE A 15 27.10 -25.21 -25.71
C PHE A 15 26.04 -25.02 -24.61
N PHE A 16 26.43 -24.61 -23.40
CA PHE A 16 25.47 -24.36 -22.31
C PHE A 16 24.76 -23.01 -22.41
N THR A 17 25.25 -22.06 -23.21
CA THR A 17 24.59 -20.75 -23.40
C THR A 17 23.40 -20.79 -24.36
N PHE A 18 23.16 -21.88 -25.10
CA PHE A 18 22.12 -21.94 -26.13
C PHE A 18 20.77 -22.55 -25.71
N SER A 19 20.60 -23.01 -24.46
CA SER A 19 19.37 -23.75 -24.08
C SER A 19 18.44 -23.06 -23.09
N VAL A 20 18.70 -21.82 -22.66
CA VAL A 20 17.67 -21.04 -21.96
C VAL A 20 16.88 -20.24 -23.00
N LYS A 21 16.09 -20.94 -23.81
CA LYS A 21 14.92 -20.32 -24.41
C LYS A 21 13.97 -20.04 -23.26
N ALA A 22 13.95 -18.80 -22.78
CA ALA A 22 12.79 -18.29 -22.06
C ALA A 22 11.61 -18.44 -23.02
N GLN A 23 10.88 -19.54 -22.90
CA GLN A 23 9.66 -19.77 -23.64
C GLN A 23 8.67 -18.76 -23.07
N GLU A 24 8.45 -17.67 -23.80
CA GLU A 24 7.40 -16.71 -23.47
C GLU A 24 6.10 -17.50 -23.39
N GLU A 25 5.57 -17.67 -22.17
CA GLU A 25 4.23 -18.22 -22.02
C GLU A 25 3.27 -17.33 -22.80
N ASN A 26 2.46 -17.96 -23.66
CA ASN A 26 1.37 -17.23 -24.28
C ASN A 26 0.37 -16.80 -23.18
N ASP A 27 -0.50 -15.86 -23.51
CA ASP A 27 -1.39 -15.27 -22.52
C ASP A 27 -2.42 -16.27 -21.95
N GLU A 28 -2.76 -17.34 -22.69
CA GLU A 28 -3.64 -18.40 -22.18
C GLU A 28 -2.95 -19.24 -21.10
N GLN A 29 -1.67 -19.59 -21.28
CA GLN A 29 -0.90 -20.32 -20.26
C GLN A 29 -0.70 -19.50 -19.00
N LYS A 30 -0.49 -18.18 -19.14
CA LYS A 30 -0.45 -17.26 -18.00
C LYS A 30 -1.80 -17.20 -17.29
N ARG A 31 -2.91 -17.12 -18.04
CA ARG A 31 -4.25 -17.09 -17.46
C ARG A 31 -4.56 -18.37 -16.68
N ASP A 32 -4.31 -19.53 -17.28
CA ASP A 32 -4.51 -20.84 -16.64
C ASP A 32 -3.66 -20.99 -15.37
N ARG A 33 -2.41 -20.50 -15.39
CA ARG A 33 -1.54 -20.50 -14.22
C ARG A 33 -2.08 -19.59 -13.12
N VAL A 34 -2.53 -18.39 -13.47
CA VAL A 34 -3.12 -17.44 -12.51
C VAL A 34 -4.40 -18.02 -11.93
N GLU A 35 -5.28 -18.59 -12.74
CA GLU A 35 -6.53 -19.23 -12.29
C GLU A 35 -6.25 -20.42 -11.36
N LYS A 36 -5.30 -21.30 -11.68
CA LYS A 36 -4.92 -22.45 -10.83
C LYS A 36 -4.25 -22.05 -9.52
N ASN A 37 -3.48 -20.97 -9.51
CA ASN A 37 -2.73 -20.52 -8.35
C ASN A 37 -3.49 -19.49 -7.49
N THR A 38 -4.58 -18.93 -8.00
CA THR A 38 -5.42 -17.99 -7.25
C THR A 38 -6.35 -18.78 -6.34
N LYS A 39 -6.25 -18.56 -5.03
CA LYS A 39 -7.19 -19.17 -4.08
C LYS A 39 -8.62 -18.73 -4.42
N PRO A 40 -9.62 -19.62 -4.28
CA PRO A 40 -11.02 -19.25 -4.45
C PRO A 40 -11.38 -18.05 -3.59
N PHE A 41 -12.21 -17.16 -4.13
CA PHE A 41 -12.76 -16.05 -3.35
C PHE A 41 -13.48 -16.58 -2.12
N ASN A 42 -13.18 -16.02 -0.95
CA ASN A 42 -13.76 -16.45 0.32
C ASN A 42 -14.33 -15.24 1.05
N MET A 43 -15.65 -15.10 1.05
CA MET A 43 -16.35 -13.99 1.72
C MET A 43 -16.03 -13.93 3.22
N ASN A 44 -15.91 -15.09 3.88
CA ASN A 44 -15.62 -15.16 5.32
C ASN A 44 -14.24 -14.57 5.68
N TYR A 45 -13.30 -14.52 4.72
CA TYR A 45 -12.03 -13.83 4.93
C TYR A 45 -12.25 -12.34 5.23
N PHE A 46 -13.19 -11.70 4.53
CA PHE A 46 -13.47 -10.27 4.63
C PHE A 46 -14.40 -9.90 5.78
N SER A 47 -14.99 -10.88 6.47
CA SER A 47 -15.83 -10.65 7.66
C SER A 47 -15.07 -10.86 8.98
N LYS A 48 -13.83 -11.35 8.92
CA LYS A 48 -13.01 -11.65 10.10
C LYS A 48 -12.33 -10.40 10.64
N ALA A 49 -12.49 -10.14 11.93
CA ALA A 49 -11.84 -9.01 12.61
C ALA A 49 -10.31 -9.08 12.57
N GLU A 50 -9.71 -10.27 12.49
CA GLU A 50 -8.26 -10.42 12.30
C GLU A 50 -7.77 -9.96 10.92
N ASN A 51 -8.66 -9.97 9.92
CA ASN A 51 -8.39 -9.54 8.56
C ASN A 51 -9.02 -8.16 8.37
N SER A 52 -8.67 -7.19 9.21
CA SER A 52 -9.15 -5.81 9.09
C SER A 52 -7.99 -4.83 8.99
N PHE A 53 -8.29 -3.63 8.55
CA PHE A 53 -7.36 -2.52 8.46
C PHE A 53 -7.97 -1.27 9.11
N TYR A 54 -7.15 -0.24 9.32
CA TYR A 54 -7.59 1.03 9.85
C TYR A 54 -7.85 2.02 8.73
N VAL A 55 -8.87 2.86 8.88
CA VAL A 55 -9.11 4.01 8.01
C VAL A 55 -9.12 5.25 8.87
N LEU A 56 -8.13 6.12 8.67
CA LEU A 56 -8.13 7.46 9.22
C LEU A 56 -9.06 8.32 8.39
N GLU A 57 -10.13 8.80 8.99
CA GLU A 57 -10.95 9.87 8.43
C GLU A 57 -10.56 11.18 9.10
N ALA A 58 -10.08 12.13 8.30
CA ALA A 58 -9.60 13.42 8.79
C ALA A 58 -10.07 14.55 7.88
N ASN A 59 -10.17 15.75 8.44
CA ASN A 59 -10.46 16.94 7.65
C ASN A 59 -9.21 17.43 6.94
N VAL A 60 -9.44 18.11 5.82
CA VAL A 60 -8.46 18.94 5.14
C VAL A 60 -8.87 20.38 5.33
N ALA A 61 -7.92 21.23 5.72
CA ALA A 61 -8.10 22.68 5.78
C ALA A 61 -6.83 23.39 5.33
N ASN A 62 -6.98 24.34 4.40
CA ASN A 62 -5.88 25.04 3.74
C ASN A 62 -4.84 24.05 3.17
N ASN A 63 -5.32 23.00 2.47
CA ASN A 63 -4.49 21.98 1.84
C ASN A 63 -3.57 21.21 2.82
N LYS A 64 -3.95 21.14 4.10
CA LYS A 64 -3.27 20.35 5.15
C LYS A 64 -4.22 19.37 5.82
N ILE A 65 -3.66 18.27 6.32
CA ILE A 65 -4.44 17.25 7.02
C ILE A 65 -4.56 17.67 8.48
N VAL A 66 -5.79 17.82 8.95
CA VAL A 66 -6.07 18.29 10.31
C VAL A 66 -6.59 17.14 11.17
N ILE A 67 -5.85 16.84 12.22
CA ILE A 67 -6.27 15.90 13.28
C ILE A 67 -6.88 16.70 14.43
N ASP A 68 -8.20 16.80 14.45
CA ASP A 68 -8.98 17.48 15.48
C ASP A 68 -9.96 16.50 16.16
N SER A 69 -10.92 17.02 16.94
CA SER A 69 -11.92 16.20 17.63
C SER A 69 -12.87 15.44 16.70
N THR A 70 -12.92 15.77 15.41
CA THR A 70 -13.77 15.11 14.40
C THR A 70 -13.03 14.02 13.63
N ALA A 71 -11.70 13.94 13.78
CA ALA A 71 -10.91 12.88 13.17
C ALA A 71 -11.18 11.54 13.88
N THR A 72 -11.28 10.46 13.09
CA THR A 72 -11.62 9.13 13.60
C THR A 72 -10.77 8.05 12.92
N ILE A 73 -10.54 6.95 13.64
CA ILE A 73 -10.02 5.72 13.05
C ILE A 73 -11.16 4.70 13.02
N LEU A 74 -11.49 4.20 11.85
CA LEU A 74 -12.45 3.12 11.65
C LEU A 74 -11.74 1.79 11.45
N VAL A 75 -12.30 0.71 12.01
CA VAL A 75 -11.83 -0.65 11.76
C VAL A 75 -12.66 -1.24 10.62
N VAL A 76 -12.04 -1.40 9.45
CA VAL A 76 -12.73 -1.91 8.26
C VAL A 76 -12.31 -3.35 8.03
N PRO A 77 -13.26 -4.31 8.00
CA PRO A 77 -12.93 -5.69 7.74
C PRO A 77 -12.65 -5.89 6.25
N GLY A 78 -11.62 -6.67 5.95
CA GLY A 78 -11.12 -6.94 4.61
C GLY A 78 -9.61 -6.82 4.45
N LYS A 79 -9.17 -7.02 3.20
CA LYS A 79 -7.76 -6.90 2.83
C LYS A 79 -7.40 -5.42 2.66
N LEU A 80 -6.23 -5.03 3.19
CA LEU A 80 -5.63 -3.73 2.89
C LEU A 80 -5.55 -3.52 1.36
N PRO A 81 -6.04 -2.39 0.82
CA PRO A 81 -5.92 -2.08 -0.60
C PRO A 81 -4.47 -2.11 -1.07
N TYR A 82 -4.27 -2.50 -2.33
CA TYR A 82 -2.92 -2.54 -2.90
C TYR A 82 -2.35 -1.12 -3.04
N PRO A 83 -1.11 -0.86 -2.59
CA PRO A 83 -0.49 0.45 -2.73
C PRO A 83 -0.42 0.90 -4.19
N SER A 84 -0.82 2.14 -4.48
CA SER A 84 -0.73 2.72 -5.82
C SER A 84 -0.71 4.24 -5.74
N GLY A 85 0.00 4.92 -6.65
CA GLY A 85 0.04 6.39 -6.71
C GLY A 85 1.41 6.98 -6.41
N ASN A 86 1.44 8.29 -6.19
CA ASN A 86 2.65 9.10 -6.04
C ASN A 86 2.78 9.78 -4.66
N PHE A 87 1.80 9.58 -3.77
CA PHE A 87 1.79 10.16 -2.45
C PHE A 87 2.22 9.11 -1.43
N LYS A 88 3.35 9.34 -0.78
CA LYS A 88 3.97 8.39 0.13
C LYS A 88 3.50 8.64 1.56
N VAL A 89 3.10 7.56 2.22
CA VAL A 89 2.73 7.55 3.64
C VAL A 89 3.75 6.70 4.39
N SER A 90 4.55 7.33 5.26
CA SER A 90 5.41 6.62 6.21
C SER A 90 4.69 6.56 7.54
N VAL A 91 4.55 5.34 8.10
CA VAL A 91 3.86 5.08 9.36
C VAL A 91 4.91 4.77 10.42
N LEU A 92 4.92 5.55 11.50
CA LEU A 92 5.91 5.46 12.57
C LEU A 92 5.23 5.09 13.90
N ASP A 93 5.97 4.42 14.77
CA ASP A 93 5.55 4.16 16.15
C ASP A 93 5.87 5.33 17.10
N ASN A 94 5.54 5.14 18.39
CA ASN A 94 5.77 6.13 19.45
C ASN A 94 7.26 6.44 19.69
N GLN A 95 8.16 5.58 19.23
CA GLN A 95 9.61 5.77 19.32
C GLN A 95 10.18 6.45 18.08
N GLY A 96 9.36 6.67 17.05
CA GLY A 96 9.77 7.22 15.76
C GLY A 96 10.32 6.16 14.79
N GLU A 97 10.22 4.86 15.14
CA GLU A 97 10.66 3.78 14.27
C GLU A 97 9.63 3.51 13.18
N LYS A 98 10.10 3.24 11.96
CA LYS A 98 9.22 3.05 10.80
C LYS A 98 8.58 1.67 10.84
N LEU A 99 7.27 1.63 11.05
CA LEU A 99 6.46 0.40 11.00
C LEU A 99 6.21 -0.05 9.56
N THR A 100 5.85 0.90 8.68
CA THR A 100 5.64 0.60 7.25
C THR A 100 5.75 1.86 6.40
N GLU A 101 5.78 1.66 5.09
CA GLU A 101 5.72 2.71 4.08
C GLU A 101 5.00 2.20 2.85
N TYR A 102 4.10 3.01 2.30
CA TYR A 102 3.36 2.67 1.08
C TYR A 102 2.97 3.94 0.33
N PHE A 103 2.49 3.74 -0.90
CA PHE A 103 2.05 4.81 -1.78
C PHE A 103 0.53 4.75 -1.97
N ILE A 104 -0.10 5.91 -1.93
CA ILE A 104 -1.51 6.13 -2.25
C ILE A 104 -1.64 7.18 -3.36
N GLN A 105 -2.82 7.25 -3.96
CA GLN A 105 -3.20 8.41 -4.75
C GLN A 105 -3.25 9.61 -3.81
N ASP A 106 -2.78 10.75 -4.29
CA ASP A 106 -2.72 11.96 -3.49
C ASP A 106 -4.11 12.38 -2.97
N PRO A 107 -4.36 12.29 -1.65
CA PRO A 107 -5.68 12.59 -1.10
C PRO A 107 -5.95 14.10 -1.04
N LEU A 108 -4.92 14.94 -1.22
CA LEU A 108 -5.03 16.40 -1.22
C LEU A 108 -5.24 16.96 -2.63
N ILE A 109 -5.51 16.10 -3.62
CA ILE A 109 -5.84 16.52 -4.99
C ILE A 109 -7.25 16.03 -5.31
N ALA A 110 -8.16 16.97 -5.51
CA ALA A 110 -9.50 16.68 -5.98
C ALA A 110 -9.45 16.20 -7.44
N ARG A 111 -10.14 15.09 -7.70
CA ARG A 111 -10.31 14.52 -9.05
C ARG A 111 -11.80 14.47 -9.36
N SER A 112 -12.20 15.15 -10.43
CA SER A 112 -13.57 15.01 -10.95
C SER A 112 -13.70 13.64 -11.63
N CYS A 113 -14.74 12.89 -11.30
CA CYS A 113 -15.17 11.75 -12.11
C CYS A 113 -16.03 12.19 -13.30
N ASP A 114 -16.50 13.43 -13.30
CA ASP A 114 -17.33 14.02 -14.34
C ASP A 114 -16.46 14.78 -15.33
N GLY A 115 -16.35 14.24 -16.55
CA GLY A 115 -15.80 14.90 -17.73
C GLY A 115 -14.30 14.72 -17.95
N GLU A 116 -13.92 14.72 -19.24
CA GLU A 116 -12.55 14.54 -19.78
C GLU A 116 -11.50 15.57 -19.30
N SER A 117 -11.83 16.45 -18.36
CA SER A 117 -10.87 17.40 -17.80
C SER A 117 -10.02 16.71 -16.72
N ASN A 118 -8.77 16.40 -17.05
CA ASN A 118 -7.73 15.98 -16.10
C ASN A 118 -7.28 17.13 -15.17
N ASN A 119 -8.18 18.04 -14.80
CA ASN A 119 -7.87 19.17 -13.95
C ASN A 119 -7.65 18.67 -12.53
N LEU A 120 -6.37 18.53 -12.17
CA LEU A 120 -5.93 18.27 -10.81
C LEU A 120 -5.99 19.60 -10.05
N SER A 121 -6.92 19.72 -9.10
CA SER A 121 -7.01 20.90 -8.24
C SER A 121 -6.66 20.50 -6.80
N PRO A 122 -5.84 21.30 -6.08
CA PRO A 122 -5.61 21.10 -4.66
C PRO A 122 -6.94 21.10 -3.88
N LEU A 123 -7.05 20.19 -2.91
CA LEU A 123 -8.19 20.14 -2.01
C LEU A 123 -7.98 21.15 -0.89
N GLU A 124 -8.60 22.33 -0.99
CA GLU A 124 -8.48 23.38 0.02
C GLU A 124 -9.19 23.02 1.33
N THR A 125 -10.40 22.48 1.23
CA THR A 125 -11.19 22.01 2.38
C THR A 125 -11.96 20.75 2.02
N GLY A 126 -12.13 19.84 2.97
CA GLY A 126 -12.90 18.62 2.76
C GLY A 126 -12.61 17.55 3.80
N ARG A 127 -13.03 16.32 3.51
CA ARG A 127 -12.73 15.14 4.33
C ARG A 127 -12.04 14.10 3.46
N ILE A 128 -11.00 13.48 4.01
CA ILE A 128 -10.22 12.45 3.33
C ILE A 128 -10.20 11.17 4.15
N SER A 129 -9.93 10.05 3.48
CA SER A 129 -9.76 8.74 4.08
C SER A 129 -8.37 8.20 3.73
N ILE A 130 -7.58 7.85 4.76
CA ILE A 130 -6.25 7.29 4.60
C ILE A 130 -6.24 5.89 5.19
N VAL A 131 -5.94 4.91 4.34
CA VAL A 131 -5.97 3.50 4.72
C VAL A 131 -4.64 3.09 5.35
N LEU A 132 -4.69 2.54 6.56
CA LEU A 132 -3.55 2.19 7.41
C LEU A 132 -3.55 0.69 7.72
N PRO A 133 -2.37 0.06 7.89
CA PRO A 133 -2.34 -1.30 8.45
C PRO A 133 -2.93 -1.28 9.86
N LYS A 134 -3.64 -2.35 10.23
CA LYS A 134 -4.12 -2.52 11.60
C LYS A 134 -2.94 -2.81 12.52
N ASN A 135 -2.42 -1.77 13.16
CA ASN A 135 -1.33 -1.87 14.12
C ASN A 135 -1.54 -0.84 15.24
N ASN A 136 -1.56 -1.32 16.48
CA ASN A 136 -1.82 -0.51 17.67
C ASN A 136 -0.61 0.32 18.12
N ALA A 137 0.58 0.06 17.56
CA ALA A 137 1.78 0.82 17.83
C ALA A 137 1.88 2.11 17.00
N ILE A 138 0.97 2.34 16.04
CA ILE A 138 1.00 3.52 15.18
C ILE A 138 0.84 4.79 16.03
N ALA A 139 1.71 5.75 15.79
CA ALA A 139 1.68 7.05 16.46
C ALA A 139 1.67 8.20 15.44
N THR A 140 2.65 8.23 14.55
CA THR A 140 2.85 9.36 13.63
C THR A 140 2.75 8.91 12.17
N LEU A 141 2.13 9.74 11.34
CA LEU A 141 2.16 9.61 9.89
C LEU A 141 2.98 10.76 9.30
N ILE A 142 3.84 10.43 8.35
CA ILE A 142 4.58 11.41 7.56
C ILE A 142 4.15 11.26 6.11
N PHE A 143 3.73 12.39 5.53
CA PHE A 143 3.26 12.47 4.17
C PHE A 143 4.32 13.11 3.27
N THR A 144 4.61 12.50 2.13
CA THR A 144 5.62 12.98 1.19
C THR A 144 5.08 12.92 -0.24
N ARG A 145 5.24 14.03 -0.97
CA ARG A 145 4.91 14.16 -2.39
C ARG A 145 6.18 14.55 -3.13
N ASP A 146 6.52 13.84 -4.21
CA ASP A 146 7.67 14.18 -5.06
C ASP A 146 9.00 14.41 -4.30
N LYS A 147 9.21 13.65 -3.22
CA LYS A 147 10.36 13.72 -2.28
C LYS A 147 10.33 14.89 -1.28
N GLU A 148 9.34 15.75 -1.33
CA GLU A 148 9.11 16.80 -0.34
C GLU A 148 8.13 16.35 0.73
N ARG A 149 8.48 16.59 2.00
CA ARG A 149 7.56 16.33 3.11
C ARG A 149 6.43 17.37 3.06
N VAL A 150 5.22 16.88 2.87
CA VAL A 150 4.00 17.72 2.79
C VAL A 150 3.47 18.01 4.18
N ASP A 151 3.40 16.97 5.02
CA ASP A 151 2.79 17.09 6.33
C ASP A 151 3.27 15.98 7.29
N THR A 152 3.12 16.21 8.58
CA THR A 152 3.36 15.24 9.66
C THR A 152 2.21 15.34 10.65
N VAL A 153 1.53 14.23 10.90
CA VAL A 153 0.39 14.20 11.83
C VAL A 153 0.59 13.14 12.91
N ASP A 154 0.26 13.51 14.14
CA ASP A 154 0.17 12.59 15.27
C ASP A 154 -1.27 12.07 15.38
N ILE A 155 -1.42 10.75 15.42
CA ILE A 155 -2.69 10.04 15.54
C ILE A 155 -2.68 9.03 16.70
N SER A 156 -1.67 9.08 17.57
CA SER A 156 -1.51 8.17 18.72
C SER A 156 -2.77 8.12 19.59
N ASP A 157 -3.29 9.28 19.96
CA ASP A 157 -4.54 9.43 20.72
C ASP A 157 -5.75 8.77 20.04
N LEU A 158 -5.85 8.85 18.71
CA LEU A 158 -6.95 8.23 17.96
C LEU A 158 -6.83 6.71 17.97
N ILE A 159 -5.61 6.20 17.83
CA ILE A 159 -5.31 4.76 17.92
C ILE A 159 -5.64 4.23 19.32
N GLU A 160 -5.27 4.94 20.39
CA GLU A 160 -5.61 4.54 21.76
C GLU A 160 -7.13 4.53 22.00
N ARG A 161 -7.84 5.56 21.56
CA ARG A 161 -9.32 5.63 21.71
C ARG A 161 -10.00 4.47 21.00
N THR A 162 -9.56 4.13 19.80
CA THR A 162 -10.12 3.02 19.00
C THR A 162 -9.92 1.66 19.67
N GLN A 163 -8.84 1.49 20.44
CA GLN A 163 -8.63 0.26 21.22
C GLN A 163 -9.55 0.14 22.44
N ARG A 164 -9.91 1.28 23.04
CA ARG A 164 -10.76 1.33 24.24
C ARG A 164 -12.25 1.14 23.92
N ASP A 165 -12.67 1.40 22.68
CA ASP A 165 -14.05 1.23 22.23
C ASP A 165 -14.20 0.11 21.18
N PRO A 166 -14.37 -1.16 21.60
CA PRO A 166 -14.53 -2.28 20.70
C PRO A 166 -15.87 -2.28 19.93
N ASN A 167 -16.81 -1.38 20.24
CA ASN A 167 -18.15 -1.37 19.63
C ASN A 167 -18.25 -0.50 18.36
N ASN A 168 -17.23 0.28 17.99
CA ASN A 168 -17.19 0.96 16.69
C ASN A 168 -16.71 0.05 15.52
N GLY A 169 -16.62 -1.26 15.76
CA GLY A 169 -16.27 -2.29 14.77
C GLY A 169 -17.38 -3.31 14.49
N GLY A 170 -18.64 -3.03 14.86
CA GLY A 170 -19.74 -3.95 14.63
C GLY A 170 -21.10 -3.26 14.52
N GLN A 171 -21.60 -3.15 13.29
CA GLN A 171 -23.03 -3.25 12.99
C GLN A 171 -23.21 -4.33 11.92
#